data_AF-A0A5C6FBB0-F1
#
_entry.id   AF-A0A5C6FBB0-F1
#
_cell.length_a   1.000
_cell.length_b   1.000
_cell.length_c   1.000
_cell.angle_alpha   90.00
_cell.angle_beta   90.00
_cell.angle_gamma   90.00
#
_symmetry.space_group_name_H-M   'P 1'
#
loop_
_entity.id
_entity.type
_entity.pdbx_description
1 polymer ?
#
loop_
_entity_poly.entity_id
_entity_poly.type
_entity_poly.pdbx_seq_one_letter_code
_entity_poly.pdbx_strand_id
1 'polypeptide(L)'
;MRYAFRLAELLGHTPDRRKRPGTIKSIVEHTGLDRHQVASLLKNEAKYIPLDALSRICDYLIDHGYAPADQLPGALFAVNAENFWELLARRGEIEIVLGVRENADTASPDNATVVASDAVLFGELLNGVSTLGGAAKHHGLNDDDDSSVQQVPMPDRLQQTLVWSPGQVSLEDARTRATEVFEGFVEAQGDRGMVCIGSVKSNPVVELLFADAFGCTPFVTEDDVDDVSARSCPFFLRYRDSDPQPGGASAGLRLSKNEDAPEPGFYYEKDDGTWDYAGGKDKDTALVFYLFREALGRLDMVLSGFSGRATRLLAKTLAIRGEEFWPPVYEEDGLQIGAYLVQYDNTDSKPTREDLLFNSGGAAQIMPLSRAAIAKRIARR
;
A
#
# COMPACT_ATOMS: atom_id res chain seq x y z
N MET A 1 7.70 -13.99 13.93
CA MET A 1 7.95 -12.61 14.42
C MET A 1 9.41 -12.25 14.24
N ARG A 2 9.73 -11.35 13.29
CA ARG A 2 11.10 -10.86 13.09
C ARG A 2 11.27 -9.48 13.71
N TYR A 3 12.04 -9.41 14.79
CA TYR A 3 12.46 -8.14 15.37
C TYR A 3 13.50 -7.46 14.48
N ALA A 4 13.29 -6.20 14.15
CA ALA A 4 14.23 -5.35 13.44
C ALA A 4 14.86 -4.34 14.41
N PHE A 5 16.17 -4.13 14.29
CA PHE A 5 16.92 -3.15 15.05
C PHE A 5 17.16 -1.89 14.20
N ARG A 6 16.58 -0.75 14.60
CA ARG A 6 16.39 0.47 13.79
C ARG A 6 17.46 1.55 13.98
N LEU A 7 18.68 1.14 14.32
CA LEU A 7 19.75 2.09 14.62
C LEU A 7 20.11 2.98 13.42
N ALA A 8 20.16 2.43 12.20
CA ALA A 8 20.50 3.24 11.02
C ALA A 8 19.43 4.29 10.69
N GLU A 9 18.17 3.96 10.90
CA GLU A 9 17.04 4.83 10.62
C GLU A 9 17.01 6.04 11.57
N LEU A 10 17.12 5.81 12.88
CA LEU A 10 17.18 6.89 13.89
C LEU A 10 18.34 7.85 13.66
N LEU A 11 19.42 7.38 13.03
CA LEU A 11 20.61 8.16 12.73
C LEU A 11 20.58 8.82 11.35
N GLY A 12 19.55 8.58 10.54
CA GLY A 12 19.50 9.00 9.13
C GLY A 12 20.69 8.46 8.31
N HIS A 13 21.16 7.26 8.65
CA HIS A 13 22.36 6.67 8.07
C HIS A 13 22.07 6.00 6.72
N THR A 14 22.42 6.66 5.63
CA THR A 14 22.40 6.08 4.27
C THR A 14 23.74 5.41 3.94
N PRO A 15 23.77 4.11 3.56
CA PRO A 15 25.01 3.39 3.26
C PRO A 15 25.59 3.79 1.89
N ASP A 16 26.26 4.95 1.82
CA ASP A 16 26.99 5.39 0.64
C ASP A 16 28.44 4.89 0.68
N ARG A 17 28.81 3.99 -0.27
CA ARG A 17 30.18 3.46 -0.41
C ARG A 17 31.24 4.55 -0.67
N ARG A 18 30.84 5.75 -1.08
CA ARG A 18 31.75 6.87 -1.39
C ARG A 18 31.90 7.88 -0.25
N LYS A 19 30.99 7.93 0.73
CA LYS A 19 31.11 8.80 1.91
C LYS A 19 31.86 8.08 3.03
N ARG A 20 32.87 8.75 3.61
CA ARG A 20 33.62 8.18 4.74
C ARG A 20 32.69 7.98 5.96
N PRO A 21 32.80 6.87 6.71
CA PRO A 21 31.87 6.49 7.78
C PRO A 21 32.18 7.26 9.07
N GLY A 22 31.77 8.53 9.15
CA GLY A 22 31.86 9.33 10.38
C GLY A 22 30.98 8.76 11.49
N THR A 23 29.78 8.28 11.13
CA THR A 23 28.76 7.75 12.07
C THR A 23 29.27 6.54 12.85
N ILE A 24 29.86 5.53 12.17
CA ILE A 24 30.42 4.34 12.85
C ILE A 24 31.51 4.75 13.83
N LYS A 25 32.40 5.65 13.43
CA LYS A 25 33.48 6.12 14.31
C LYS A 25 32.93 6.84 15.54
N SER A 26 31.95 7.73 15.35
CA SER A 26 31.31 8.47 16.44
C SER A 26 30.62 7.54 17.45
N ILE A 27 29.88 6.54 16.98
CA ILE A 27 29.24 5.54 17.85
C ILE A 27 30.30 4.74 18.61
N VAL A 28 31.36 4.27 17.93
CA VAL A 28 32.45 3.51 18.57
C VAL A 28 33.14 4.33 19.65
N GLU A 29 33.44 5.61 19.39
CA GLU A 29 34.11 6.50 20.34
C GLU A 29 33.25 6.80 21.58
N HIS A 30 31.93 6.92 21.41
CA HIS A 30 31.03 7.23 22.52
C HIS A 30 30.60 5.98 23.31
N THR A 31 30.27 4.89 22.61
CA THR A 31 29.73 3.66 23.23
C THR A 31 30.82 2.66 23.66
N GLY A 32 32.03 2.79 23.12
CA GLY A 32 33.11 1.81 23.30
C GLY A 32 32.82 0.44 22.67
N LEU A 33 31.81 0.33 21.81
CA LEU A 33 31.48 -0.90 21.09
C LEU A 33 32.47 -1.19 19.97
N ASP A 34 32.62 -2.46 19.62
CA ASP A 34 33.48 -2.84 18.49
C ASP A 34 32.91 -2.32 17.16
N ARG A 35 33.80 -1.92 16.25
CA ARG A 35 33.43 -1.38 14.94
C ARG A 35 32.60 -2.37 14.12
N HIS A 36 32.90 -3.67 14.16
CA HIS A 36 32.13 -4.67 13.42
C HIS A 36 30.75 -4.88 14.03
N GLN A 37 30.64 -4.80 15.36
CA GLN A 37 29.36 -4.85 16.05
C GLN A 37 28.47 -3.66 15.66
N VAL A 38 28.99 -2.43 15.70
CA VAL A 38 28.25 -1.22 15.27
C VAL A 38 27.83 -1.33 13.80
N ALA A 39 28.71 -1.82 12.92
CA ALA A 39 28.38 -2.01 11.52
C ALA A 39 27.27 -3.07 11.31
N SER A 40 27.29 -4.16 12.09
CA SER A 40 26.25 -5.20 12.05
C SER A 40 24.91 -4.69 12.57
N LEU A 41 24.93 -3.84 13.61
CA LEU A 41 23.74 -3.18 14.16
C LEU A 41 23.12 -2.20 13.17
N LEU A 42 23.94 -1.38 12.49
CA LEU A 42 23.47 -0.47 11.43
C LEU A 42 22.87 -1.21 10.22
N LYS A 43 23.26 -2.47 9.99
CA LYS A 43 22.71 -3.30 8.92
C LYS A 43 21.55 -4.19 9.37
N ASN A 44 21.14 -4.12 10.63
CA ASN A 44 20.13 -5.03 11.19
C ASN A 44 20.49 -6.53 11.04
N GLU A 45 21.78 -6.86 11.13
CA GLU A 45 22.30 -8.24 11.00
C GLU A 45 22.59 -8.90 12.36
N ALA A 46 22.55 -8.11 13.45
CA ALA A 46 22.88 -8.57 14.79
C ALA A 46 21.76 -9.46 15.35
N LYS A 47 22.07 -10.75 15.60
CA LYS A 47 21.11 -11.72 16.17
C LYS A 47 20.84 -11.50 17.67
N TYR A 48 21.80 -10.90 18.38
CA TYR A 48 21.72 -10.65 19.81
C TYR A 48 22.42 -9.34 20.13
N ILE A 49 21.83 -8.56 21.02
CA ILE A 49 22.39 -7.29 21.49
C ILE A 49 22.49 -7.39 23.01
N PRO A 50 23.72 -7.40 23.56
CA PRO A 50 23.92 -7.31 25.00
C PRO A 50 23.22 -6.08 25.60
N LEU A 51 22.61 -6.22 26.78
CA LEU A 51 21.86 -5.12 27.41
C LEU A 51 22.74 -3.90 27.73
N ASP A 52 24.00 -4.11 28.06
CA ASP A 52 24.98 -3.04 28.25
C ASP A 52 25.29 -2.30 26.94
N ALA A 53 25.42 -3.03 25.83
CA ALA A 53 25.56 -2.44 24.50
C ALA A 53 24.32 -1.63 24.11
N LEU A 54 23.13 -2.17 24.38
CA LEU A 54 21.86 -1.48 24.13
C LEU A 54 21.75 -0.18 24.94
N SER A 55 22.08 -0.24 26.25
CA SER A 55 22.10 0.93 27.13
C SER A 55 22.99 2.04 26.57
N ARG A 56 24.22 1.71 26.17
CA ARG A 56 25.16 2.71 25.62
C ARG A 56 24.72 3.29 24.29
N ILE A 57 24.03 2.49 23.46
CA ILE A 57 23.43 2.99 22.21
C ILE A 57 22.29 3.95 22.52
N CYS A 58 21.44 3.65 23.52
CA CYS A 58 20.41 4.57 23.97
C CYS A 58 21.02 5.89 24.48
N ASP A 59 22.07 5.82 25.32
CA ASP A 59 22.77 7.01 25.82
C ASP A 59 23.32 7.86 24.67
N TYR A 60 23.94 7.22 23.66
CA TYR A 60 24.42 7.90 22.46
C TYR A 60 23.30 8.63 21.72
N LEU A 61 22.15 7.98 21.53
CA LEU A 61 21.00 8.55 20.83
C LEU A 61 20.40 9.74 21.59
N ILE A 62 20.38 9.68 22.93
CA ILE A 62 19.91 10.77 23.79
C ILE A 62 20.87 11.95 23.72
N ASP A 63 22.17 11.70 23.95
CA ASP A 63 23.19 12.74 24.05
C ASP A 63 23.38 13.52 22.74
N HIS A 64 23.13 12.87 21.60
CA HIS A 64 23.23 13.48 20.27
C HIS A 64 21.88 13.96 19.72
N GLY A 65 20.80 13.85 20.51
CA GLY A 65 19.49 14.38 20.18
C GLY A 65 18.75 13.62 19.07
N TYR A 66 19.08 12.35 18.84
CA TYR A 66 18.42 11.50 17.85
C TYR A 66 17.10 10.92 18.35
N ALA A 67 16.96 10.68 19.66
CA ALA A 67 15.71 10.24 20.27
C ALA A 67 15.63 10.68 21.74
N PRO A 68 14.42 11.02 22.25
CA PRO A 68 14.23 11.33 23.67
C PRO A 68 14.24 10.06 24.53
N ALA A 69 14.64 10.21 25.80
CA ALA A 69 14.86 9.08 26.72
C ALA A 69 13.59 8.27 27.03
N ASP A 70 12.41 8.88 26.91
CA ASP A 70 11.10 8.24 27.14
C ASP A 70 10.69 7.29 26.00
N GLN A 71 11.32 7.38 24.83
CA GLN A 71 11.03 6.53 23.67
C GLN A 71 12.01 5.36 23.55
N LEU A 72 13.09 5.33 24.31
CA LEU A 72 14.13 4.30 24.26
C LEU A 72 13.96 3.27 25.41
N PRO A 73 14.29 1.99 25.18
CA PRO A 73 14.82 1.39 23.94
C PRO A 73 13.73 1.07 22.89
N GLY A 74 12.45 1.38 23.16
CA GLY A 74 11.33 1.01 22.28
C GLY A 74 11.53 1.44 20.82
N ALA A 75 11.99 2.67 20.59
CA ALA A 75 12.24 3.20 19.25
C ALA A 75 13.33 2.45 18.46
N LEU A 76 14.22 1.72 19.13
CA LEU A 76 15.26 0.91 18.49
C LEU A 76 14.74 -0.42 17.95
N PHE A 77 13.57 -0.87 18.37
CA PHE A 77 13.03 -2.17 17.98
C PHE A 77 11.71 -1.98 17.24
N ALA A 78 11.58 -2.65 16.09
CA ALA A 78 10.30 -2.84 15.45
C ALA A 78 10.00 -4.32 15.23
N VAL A 79 8.71 -4.62 15.07
CA VAL A 79 8.23 -5.92 14.63
C VAL A 79 7.84 -5.77 13.18
N ASN A 80 8.57 -6.44 12.29
CA ASN A 80 8.24 -6.42 10.87
C ASN A 80 7.18 -7.48 10.58
N ALA A 81 6.17 -7.11 9.78
CA ALA A 81 5.20 -8.08 9.28
C ALA A 81 5.94 -9.15 8.46
N GLU A 82 5.59 -10.41 8.64
CA GLU A 82 6.21 -11.51 7.90
C GLU A 82 5.51 -11.80 6.58
N ASN A 83 4.27 -11.29 6.41
CA ASN A 83 3.36 -11.66 5.34
C ASN A 83 2.31 -10.55 5.07
N PHE A 84 1.53 -10.68 4.00
CA PHE A 84 0.63 -9.61 3.51
C PHE A 84 -0.49 -9.29 4.52
N TRP A 85 -1.13 -10.30 5.09
CA TRP A 85 -2.26 -10.09 5.99
C TRP A 85 -1.85 -9.58 7.37
N GLU A 86 -0.68 -9.98 7.86
CA GLU A 86 -0.10 -9.44 9.09
C GLU A 86 0.21 -7.95 8.98
N LEU A 87 0.55 -7.45 7.79
CA LEU A 87 0.77 -6.02 7.56
C LEU A 87 -0.46 -5.19 7.95
N LEU A 88 -1.65 -5.68 7.55
CA LEU A 88 -2.93 -5.07 7.89
C LEU A 88 -3.31 -5.37 9.36
N ALA A 89 -3.28 -6.63 9.76
CA ALA A 89 -3.82 -7.07 11.05
C ALA A 89 -3.05 -6.54 12.26
N ARG A 90 -1.80 -6.10 12.08
CA ARG A 90 -1.00 -5.46 13.12
C ARG A 90 -1.26 -3.97 13.31
N ARG A 91 -2.03 -3.32 12.43
CA ARG A 91 -2.33 -1.90 12.58
C ARG A 91 -3.30 -1.70 13.74
N GLY A 92 -3.07 -0.71 14.60
CA GLY A 92 -3.98 -0.41 15.72
C GLY A 92 -5.36 0.01 15.23
N GLU A 93 -5.42 0.87 14.20
CA GLU A 93 -6.66 1.30 13.56
C GLU A 93 -6.61 1.05 12.05
N ILE A 94 -7.70 0.55 11.45
CA ILE A 94 -7.84 0.51 9.99
C ILE A 94 -9.08 1.31 9.58
N GLU A 95 -8.86 2.30 8.72
CA GLU A 95 -9.91 3.03 8.01
C GLU A 95 -10.07 2.50 6.59
N ILE A 96 -11.26 1.98 6.27
CA ILE A 96 -11.58 1.47 4.94
C ILE A 96 -12.46 2.48 4.22
N VAL A 97 -11.93 3.05 3.14
CA VAL A 97 -12.57 4.12 2.37
C VAL A 97 -13.27 3.55 1.14
N LEU A 98 -14.56 3.83 1.01
CA LEU A 98 -15.42 3.34 -0.07
C LEU A 98 -16.08 4.50 -0.84
N GLY A 99 -16.08 4.36 -2.16
CA GLY A 99 -16.83 5.23 -3.06
C GLY A 99 -18.34 4.96 -3.02
N VAL A 100 -19.15 6.01 -2.91
CA VAL A 100 -20.61 5.92 -2.97
C VAL A 100 -21.18 6.66 -4.17
N ARG A 101 -22.36 6.20 -4.61
CA ARG A 101 -23.16 6.77 -5.69
C ARG A 101 -24.45 7.35 -5.15
N GLU A 102 -24.89 8.45 -5.75
CA GLU A 102 -26.16 9.07 -5.39
C GLU A 102 -27.31 8.31 -6.07
N ASN A 103 -28.31 7.91 -5.27
CA ASN A 103 -29.56 7.36 -5.78
C ASN A 103 -30.49 8.50 -6.15
N ALA A 104 -30.61 8.79 -7.45
CA ALA A 104 -31.50 9.83 -7.96
C ALA A 104 -33.00 9.57 -7.71
N ASP A 105 -33.39 8.30 -7.48
CA ASP A 105 -34.80 7.88 -7.45
C ASP A 105 -35.49 7.94 -6.08
N THR A 106 -34.75 8.26 -5.01
CA THR A 106 -35.32 8.38 -3.65
C THR A 106 -34.96 9.73 -3.07
N ALA A 107 -35.91 10.48 -2.52
CA ALA A 107 -35.63 11.70 -1.76
C ALA A 107 -35.49 11.35 -0.26
N SER A 108 -34.64 10.38 0.06
CA SER A 108 -34.45 9.83 1.42
C SER A 108 -33.05 10.14 1.96
N PRO A 109 -32.84 10.27 3.27
CA PRO A 109 -31.50 10.36 3.87
C PRO A 109 -30.56 9.17 3.55
N ASP A 110 -31.11 8.05 3.05
CA ASP A 110 -30.39 6.80 2.69
C ASP A 110 -29.86 6.75 1.24
N ASN A 111 -29.60 7.91 0.62
CA ASN A 111 -29.41 8.04 -0.83
C ASN A 111 -28.04 7.62 -1.38
N ALA A 112 -27.19 6.96 -0.60
CA ALA A 112 -25.86 6.54 -1.04
C ALA A 112 -25.80 5.02 -1.23
N THR A 113 -25.39 4.56 -2.41
CA THR A 113 -25.14 3.13 -2.68
C THR A 113 -23.68 2.85 -2.94
N VAL A 114 -23.21 1.73 -2.40
CA VAL A 114 -21.89 1.15 -2.71
C VAL A 114 -22.06 0.13 -3.83
N VAL A 115 -21.13 0.12 -4.78
CA VAL A 115 -21.14 -0.87 -5.86
C VAL A 115 -20.95 -2.27 -5.28
N ALA A 116 -21.76 -3.23 -5.73
CA ALA A 116 -21.74 -4.60 -5.20
C ALA A 116 -20.35 -5.27 -5.25
N SER A 117 -19.53 -4.97 -6.27
CA SER A 117 -18.16 -5.48 -6.36
C SER A 117 -17.27 -5.00 -5.23
N ASP A 118 -17.42 -3.74 -4.83
CA ASP A 118 -16.59 -3.10 -3.82
C ASP A 118 -17.02 -3.59 -2.43
N ALA A 119 -18.32 -3.84 -2.23
CA ALA A 119 -18.85 -4.47 -1.02
C ALA A 119 -18.34 -5.92 -0.84
N VAL A 120 -18.21 -6.70 -1.92
CA VAL A 120 -17.62 -8.05 -1.86
C VAL A 120 -16.15 -7.99 -1.47
N LEU A 121 -15.39 -7.09 -2.09
CA LEU A 121 -13.97 -6.90 -1.76
C LEU A 121 -13.77 -6.40 -0.32
N PHE A 122 -14.65 -5.50 0.15
CA PHE A 122 -14.69 -5.08 1.54
C PHE A 122 -14.91 -6.25 2.51
N GLY A 123 -15.86 -7.14 2.21
CA GLY A 123 -16.12 -8.33 3.02
C GLY A 123 -14.91 -9.27 3.09
N GLU A 124 -14.24 -9.51 1.96
CA GLU A 124 -13.02 -10.33 1.94
C GLU A 124 -11.84 -9.69 2.67
N LEU A 125 -11.71 -8.36 2.62
CA LEU A 125 -10.71 -7.63 3.39
C LEU A 125 -10.93 -7.84 4.89
N LEU A 126 -12.17 -7.68 5.38
CA LEU A 126 -12.49 -7.91 6.79
C LEU A 126 -12.21 -9.36 7.22
N ASN A 127 -12.55 -10.33 6.37
CA ASN A 127 -12.26 -11.74 6.61
C ASN A 127 -10.74 -12.01 6.64
N GLY A 128 -9.99 -11.45 5.69
CA GLY A 128 -8.54 -11.61 5.61
C GLY A 128 -7.82 -11.02 6.82
N VAL A 129 -8.17 -9.80 7.24
CA VAL A 129 -7.59 -9.15 8.43
C VAL A 129 -7.91 -9.92 9.71
N SER A 130 -9.14 -10.41 9.87
CA SER A 130 -9.55 -11.13 11.09
C SER A 130 -9.02 -12.57 11.17
N THR A 131 -8.61 -13.18 10.06
CA THR A 131 -8.18 -14.59 10.01
C THR A 131 -6.73 -14.79 9.55
N LEU A 132 -5.99 -13.70 9.30
CA LEU A 132 -4.69 -13.71 8.63
C LEU A 132 -4.72 -14.51 7.32
N GLY A 133 -5.71 -14.24 6.47
CA GLY A 133 -5.91 -14.99 5.22
C GLY A 133 -6.18 -16.49 5.41
N GLY A 134 -6.72 -16.88 6.57
CA GLY A 134 -6.93 -18.28 6.95
C GLY A 134 -5.70 -18.98 7.57
N ALA A 135 -4.52 -18.36 7.58
CA ALA A 135 -3.31 -18.93 8.17
C ALA A 135 -3.42 -19.12 9.69
N ALA A 136 -4.20 -18.28 10.38
CA ALA A 136 -4.42 -18.38 11.82
C ALA A 136 -5.04 -19.73 12.25
N LYS A 137 -5.83 -20.37 11.38
CA LYS A 137 -6.45 -21.69 11.66
C LYS A 137 -5.43 -22.84 11.66
N HIS A 138 -4.29 -22.67 11.00
CA HIS A 138 -3.25 -23.71 10.92
C HIS A 138 -2.24 -23.63 12.07
N HIS A 139 -2.06 -22.46 12.69
CA HIS A 139 -1.19 -22.31 13.87
C HIS A 139 -1.78 -22.97 15.13
N GLY A 140 -3.11 -23.10 15.24
CA GLY A 140 -3.75 -23.72 16.40
C GLY A 140 -3.77 -25.26 16.43
N LEU A 141 -3.22 -25.95 15.41
CA LEU A 141 -3.29 -27.42 15.28
C LEU A 141 -1.95 -28.15 15.47
N ASN A 142 -0.83 -27.43 15.59
CA ASN A 142 0.51 -28.03 15.62
C ASN A 142 1.29 -27.87 16.94
N ASP A 143 0.77 -27.17 17.93
CA ASP A 143 1.42 -27.08 19.25
C ASP A 143 0.67 -27.95 20.27
N ASP A 144 1.09 -29.23 20.32
CA ASP A 144 1.03 -30.02 21.54
C ASP A 144 2.04 -29.42 22.55
N ASP A 145 1.58 -29.26 23.79
CA ASP A 145 2.31 -28.84 25.01
C ASP A 145 2.69 -27.35 25.20
N ASP A 146 1.90 -26.71 26.07
CA ASP A 146 2.34 -25.77 27.12
C ASP A 146 3.01 -24.43 26.73
N SER A 147 2.47 -23.72 25.74
CA SER A 147 2.82 -22.30 25.54
C SER A 147 1.63 -21.41 25.23
N SER A 148 1.65 -20.20 25.81
CA SER A 148 0.65 -19.13 25.73
C SER A 148 -0.16 -19.12 24.43
N VAL A 149 -1.49 -19.08 24.53
CA VAL A 149 -2.41 -18.83 23.40
C VAL A 149 -1.85 -17.68 22.57
N GLN A 150 -1.27 -17.99 21.42
CA GLN A 150 -0.62 -17.00 20.59
C GLN A 150 -1.73 -16.12 20.00
N GLN A 151 -1.90 -14.94 20.57
CA GLN A 151 -2.99 -14.05 20.21
C GLN A 151 -2.77 -13.60 18.77
N VAL A 152 -3.71 -13.98 17.89
CA VAL A 152 -3.70 -13.55 16.49
C VAL A 152 -3.78 -12.03 16.49
N PRO A 153 -2.80 -11.32 15.88
CA PRO A 153 -2.87 -9.86 15.80
C PRO A 153 -4.15 -9.47 15.08
N MET A 154 -4.88 -8.50 15.65
CA MET A 154 -6.05 -7.90 15.05
C MET A 154 -6.04 -6.40 15.35
N PRO A 155 -6.62 -5.56 14.48
CA PRO A 155 -6.78 -4.15 14.78
C PRO A 155 -7.71 -3.91 15.96
N ASP A 156 -7.39 -2.90 16.78
CA ASP A 156 -8.23 -2.45 17.89
C ASP A 156 -9.51 -1.77 17.37
N ARG A 157 -9.40 -1.08 16.22
CA ARG A 157 -10.52 -0.36 15.60
C ARG A 157 -10.56 -0.56 14.08
N LEU A 158 -11.76 -0.87 13.58
CA LEU A 158 -12.08 -0.87 12.16
C LEU A 158 -13.14 0.20 11.90
N GLN A 159 -12.85 1.14 11.01
CA GLN A 159 -13.75 2.21 10.61
C GLN A 159 -14.04 2.12 9.11
N GLN A 160 -15.30 2.32 8.73
CA GLN A 160 -15.70 2.51 7.35
C GLN A 160 -16.00 3.99 7.10
N THR A 161 -15.38 4.54 6.05
CA THR A 161 -15.59 5.93 5.65
C THR A 161 -16.08 5.98 4.21
N LEU A 162 -17.10 6.82 3.96
CA LEU A 162 -17.71 6.97 2.64
C LEU A 162 -17.30 8.30 2.00
N VAL A 163 -17.00 8.23 0.70
CA VAL A 163 -16.65 9.39 -0.14
C VAL A 163 -17.44 9.35 -1.45
N TRP A 164 -17.73 10.52 -2.01
CA TRP A 164 -18.47 10.59 -3.27
C TRP A 164 -17.65 10.10 -4.44
N SER A 165 -18.23 9.21 -5.25
CA SER A 165 -17.63 8.84 -6.54
C SER A 165 -17.68 10.05 -7.49
N PRO A 166 -16.62 10.34 -8.25
CA PRO A 166 -16.66 11.35 -9.29
C PRO A 166 -17.82 11.14 -10.28
N GLY A 167 -18.48 12.24 -10.66
CA GLY A 167 -19.65 12.22 -11.53
C GLY A 167 -20.99 11.95 -10.82
N GLN A 168 -20.99 11.83 -9.49
CA GLN A 168 -22.22 11.73 -8.68
C GLN A 168 -22.60 13.08 -8.09
N VAL A 169 -21.62 13.82 -7.59
CA VAL A 169 -21.73 15.21 -7.13
C VAL A 169 -20.80 16.10 -7.94
N SER A 170 -20.75 17.40 -7.64
CA SER A 170 -19.78 18.29 -8.27
C SER A 170 -18.34 17.79 -8.01
N LEU A 171 -17.43 18.02 -8.96
CA LEU A 171 -16.03 17.61 -8.79
C LEU A 171 -15.38 18.28 -7.57
N GLU A 172 -15.79 19.51 -7.26
CA GLU A 172 -15.32 20.25 -6.08
C GLU A 172 -15.76 19.56 -4.79
N ASP A 173 -17.04 19.20 -4.65
CA ASP A 173 -17.54 18.53 -3.45
C ASP A 173 -16.90 17.16 -3.23
N ALA A 174 -16.73 16.39 -4.32
CA ALA A 174 -16.03 15.10 -4.26
C ALA A 174 -14.57 15.25 -3.81
N ARG A 175 -13.86 16.28 -4.32
CA ARG A 175 -12.47 16.57 -3.94
C ARG A 175 -12.35 17.07 -2.51
N THR A 176 -13.23 17.97 -2.08
CA THR A 176 -13.27 18.49 -0.71
C THR A 176 -13.46 17.36 0.28
N ARG A 177 -14.46 16.49 0.06
CA ARG A 177 -14.69 15.34 0.94
C ARG A 177 -13.52 14.37 0.95
N ALA A 178 -12.89 14.11 -0.20
CA ALA A 178 -11.71 13.25 -0.29
C ALA A 178 -10.53 13.81 0.52
N THR A 179 -10.31 15.12 0.39
CA THR A 179 -9.23 15.85 1.05
C THR A 179 -9.44 15.84 2.55
N GLU A 180 -10.64 16.15 3.04
CA GLU A 180 -10.98 16.06 4.47
C GLU A 180 -10.68 14.68 5.07
N VAL A 181 -11.07 13.60 4.37
CA VAL A 181 -10.84 12.23 4.84
C VAL A 181 -9.35 11.90 4.86
N PHE A 182 -8.63 12.23 3.78
CA PHE A 182 -7.21 11.93 3.68
C PHE A 182 -6.37 12.74 4.66
N GLU A 183 -6.60 14.06 4.75
CA GLU A 183 -5.88 14.94 5.69
C GLU A 183 -6.15 14.52 7.14
N GLY A 184 -7.42 14.24 7.49
CA GLY A 184 -7.74 13.71 8.81
C GLY A 184 -7.01 12.41 9.14
N PHE A 185 -6.87 11.51 8.16
CA PHE A 185 -6.07 10.30 8.31
C PHE A 185 -4.57 10.57 8.41
N VAL A 186 -4.01 11.54 7.69
CA VAL A 186 -2.59 11.90 7.77
C VAL A 186 -2.26 12.57 9.11
N GLU A 187 -3.11 13.48 9.56
CA GLU A 187 -2.91 14.33 10.75
C GLU A 187 -3.11 13.63 12.09
N ALA A 188 -3.89 12.55 12.14
CA ALA A 188 -4.02 11.75 13.35
C ALA A 188 -2.64 11.21 13.81
N GLN A 189 -2.53 10.58 14.97
CA GLN A 189 -1.28 9.96 15.44
C GLN A 189 -1.49 8.48 15.77
N GLY A 190 -0.40 7.71 15.74
CA GLY A 190 -0.40 6.30 16.10
C GLY A 190 -0.36 5.34 14.92
N ASP A 191 -0.32 4.06 15.28
CA ASP A 191 -0.26 2.93 14.35
C ASP A 191 -1.63 2.72 13.66
N ARG A 192 -1.66 2.86 12.33
CA ARG A 192 -2.89 2.83 11.55
C ARG A 192 -2.69 2.45 10.10
N GLY A 193 -3.77 2.03 9.47
CA GLY A 193 -3.86 1.75 8.04
C GLY A 193 -5.06 2.44 7.39
N MET A 194 -4.90 2.91 6.16
CA MET A 194 -6.00 3.29 5.29
C MET A 194 -6.06 2.32 4.10
N VAL A 195 -7.24 1.76 3.84
CA VAL A 195 -7.49 0.92 2.66
C VAL A 195 -8.52 1.58 1.78
N CYS A 196 -8.10 2.09 0.63
CA CYS A 196 -8.99 2.63 -0.39
C CYS A 196 -9.43 1.50 -1.33
N ILE A 197 -10.73 1.22 -1.35
CA ILE A 197 -11.32 0.32 -2.34
C ILE A 197 -11.84 1.15 -3.52
N GLY A 198 -11.46 0.74 -4.73
CA GLY A 198 -11.82 1.42 -5.97
C GLY A 198 -10.62 2.05 -6.70
N SER A 199 -10.91 2.78 -7.77
CA SER A 199 -9.90 3.58 -8.50
C SER A 199 -10.24 5.06 -8.36
N VAL A 200 -9.41 5.96 -8.87
CA VAL A 200 -9.69 7.40 -8.89
C VAL A 200 -11.06 7.77 -9.49
N LYS A 201 -11.65 6.93 -10.35
CA LYS A 201 -13.01 7.14 -10.91
C LYS A 201 -14.16 6.81 -9.97
N SER A 202 -13.90 6.09 -8.88
CA SER A 202 -14.91 5.69 -7.89
C SER A 202 -14.56 6.14 -6.47
N ASN A 203 -13.28 6.29 -6.15
CA ASN A 203 -12.78 6.72 -4.86
C ASN A 203 -11.68 7.78 -5.07
N PRO A 204 -12.00 9.07 -4.90
CA PRO A 204 -11.04 10.16 -5.14
C PRO A 204 -9.88 10.19 -4.13
N VAL A 205 -9.99 9.52 -2.98
CA VAL A 205 -8.90 9.43 -1.99
C VAL A 205 -7.69 8.66 -2.54
N VAL A 206 -7.92 7.74 -3.49
CA VAL A 206 -6.87 7.00 -4.18
C VAL A 206 -5.83 7.93 -4.82
N GLU A 207 -6.28 9.04 -5.39
CA GLU A 207 -5.38 10.01 -6.03
C GLU A 207 -4.53 10.77 -5.00
N LEU A 208 -5.09 11.10 -3.84
CA LEU A 208 -4.36 11.74 -2.75
C LEU A 208 -3.29 10.80 -2.17
N LEU A 209 -3.61 9.51 -2.05
CA LEU A 209 -2.66 8.48 -1.62
C LEU A 209 -1.48 8.38 -2.60
N PHE A 210 -1.75 8.35 -3.91
CA PHE A 210 -0.68 8.33 -4.91
C PHE A 210 0.12 9.64 -4.96
N ALA A 211 -0.54 10.79 -4.77
CA ALA A 211 0.13 12.08 -4.61
C ALA A 211 1.11 12.08 -3.43
N ASP A 212 0.69 11.57 -2.27
CA ASP A 212 1.56 11.42 -1.12
C ASP A 212 2.63 10.33 -1.32
N ALA A 213 2.38 9.29 -2.11
CA ALA A 213 3.37 8.27 -2.40
C ALA A 213 4.49 8.80 -3.34
N PHE A 214 4.11 9.45 -4.44
CA PHE A 214 5.00 9.77 -5.55
C PHE A 214 5.31 11.27 -5.74
N GLY A 215 4.77 12.14 -4.88
CA GLY A 215 5.05 13.59 -4.92
C GLY A 215 4.37 14.34 -6.07
N CYS A 216 3.28 13.81 -6.63
CA CYS A 216 2.54 14.48 -7.70
C CYS A 216 1.46 15.43 -7.18
N THR A 217 0.94 16.28 -8.07
CA THR A 217 -0.16 17.17 -7.71
C THR A 217 -1.48 16.41 -7.83
N PRO A 218 -2.25 16.23 -6.74
CA PRO A 218 -3.49 15.47 -6.79
C PRO A 218 -4.52 16.18 -7.67
N PHE A 219 -5.38 15.38 -8.32
CA PHE A 219 -6.50 15.82 -9.14
C PHE A 219 -6.15 16.61 -10.42
N VAL A 220 -4.88 16.61 -10.82
CA VAL A 220 -4.37 17.24 -12.05
C VAL A 220 -3.98 16.16 -13.05
N THR A 221 -4.49 16.24 -14.27
CA THR A 221 -4.16 15.26 -15.32
C THR A 221 -2.71 15.39 -15.78
N GLU A 222 -2.07 14.25 -16.00
CA GLU A 222 -0.74 14.13 -16.63
C GLU A 222 -0.83 13.71 -18.11
N ASP A 223 -1.99 13.84 -18.75
CA ASP A 223 -2.16 13.53 -20.19
C ASP A 223 -1.21 14.35 -21.08
N ASP A 224 -0.88 15.57 -20.66
CA ASP A 224 -0.08 16.53 -21.43
C ASP A 224 1.36 16.69 -20.89
N VAL A 225 1.90 15.68 -20.19
CA VAL A 225 3.35 15.65 -19.93
C VAL A 225 4.13 15.48 -21.23
N ASP A 226 5.34 16.01 -21.31
CA ASP A 226 6.11 16.02 -22.55
C ASP A 226 6.58 14.62 -22.99
N ASP A 227 6.82 13.73 -22.02
CA ASP A 227 7.34 12.38 -22.22
C ASP A 227 6.76 11.40 -21.19
N VAL A 228 6.57 10.14 -21.56
CA VAL A 228 5.97 9.12 -20.66
C VAL A 228 6.83 8.84 -19.43
N SER A 229 8.14 9.05 -19.52
CA SER A 229 9.06 8.95 -18.38
C SER A 229 8.91 10.11 -17.39
N ALA A 230 8.19 11.18 -17.75
CA ALA A 230 7.88 12.31 -16.88
C ALA A 230 6.63 12.09 -16.03
N ARG A 231 5.80 11.07 -16.34
CA ARG A 231 4.65 10.70 -15.49
C ARG A 231 5.10 10.40 -14.08
N SER A 232 4.33 10.81 -13.08
CA SER A 232 4.72 10.68 -11.67
C SER A 232 4.52 9.28 -11.12
N CYS A 233 3.46 8.59 -11.52
CA CYS A 233 3.20 7.21 -11.12
C CYS A 233 3.91 6.21 -12.06
N PRO A 234 4.40 5.05 -11.57
CA PRO A 234 4.97 3.98 -12.39
C PRO A 234 3.91 3.09 -13.07
N PHE A 235 2.63 3.45 -12.91
CA PHE A 235 1.47 2.84 -13.54
C PHE A 235 0.49 3.95 -13.94
N PHE A 236 -0.43 3.62 -14.84
CA PHE A 236 -1.39 4.55 -15.40
C PHE A 236 -2.71 3.83 -15.68
N LEU A 237 -3.82 4.39 -15.20
CA LEU A 237 -5.16 3.91 -15.52
C LEU A 237 -5.74 4.72 -16.69
N ARG A 238 -5.83 4.12 -17.88
CA ARG A 238 -6.52 4.68 -19.04
C ARG A 238 -8.02 4.52 -18.84
N TYR A 239 -8.75 5.63 -18.70
CA TYR A 239 -10.20 5.65 -18.54
C TYR A 239 -10.91 5.09 -19.76
N ARG A 240 -12.14 4.58 -19.61
CA ARG A 240 -13.00 4.38 -20.79
C ARG A 240 -13.54 5.73 -21.27
N ASP A 241 -13.84 5.83 -22.55
CA ASP A 241 -14.43 7.06 -23.12
C ASP A 241 -15.79 7.40 -22.48
N SER A 242 -16.49 6.40 -21.95
CA SER A 242 -17.77 6.53 -21.27
C SER A 242 -17.68 6.71 -19.75
N ASP A 243 -16.52 6.47 -19.14
CA ASP A 243 -16.37 6.58 -17.68
C ASP A 243 -16.20 8.07 -17.29
N PRO A 244 -16.52 8.46 -16.04
CA PRO A 244 -16.07 9.75 -15.50
C PRO A 244 -14.55 9.85 -15.60
N GLN A 245 -14.05 11.01 -16.05
CA GLN A 245 -12.63 11.29 -16.28
C GLN A 245 -12.15 12.38 -15.30
N PRO A 246 -12.14 12.13 -13.98
CA PRO A 246 -11.55 13.08 -13.05
C PRO A 246 -10.08 13.25 -13.37
N GLY A 247 -9.57 14.48 -13.24
CA GLY A 247 -8.12 14.71 -13.33
C GLY A 247 -7.37 13.91 -12.28
N GLY A 248 -6.16 13.45 -12.61
CA GLY A 248 -5.26 12.76 -11.70
C GLY A 248 -3.94 12.41 -12.38
N ALA A 249 -2.89 12.25 -11.61
CA ALA A 249 -1.58 11.81 -12.08
C ALA A 249 -1.58 10.30 -12.37
N SER A 250 -2.37 9.52 -11.61
CA SER A 250 -2.44 8.07 -11.73
C SER A 250 -3.32 7.56 -12.88
N ALA A 251 -4.06 8.44 -13.56
CA ALA A 251 -5.06 8.07 -14.57
C ALA A 251 -5.32 9.18 -15.59
N GLY A 252 -5.95 8.85 -16.71
CA GLY A 252 -6.17 9.80 -17.81
C GLY A 252 -6.61 9.14 -19.10
N LEU A 253 -6.37 9.84 -20.21
CA LEU A 253 -6.72 9.39 -21.56
C LEU A 253 -5.51 8.98 -22.40
N ARG A 254 -4.32 9.52 -22.11
CA ARG A 254 -3.09 9.22 -22.86
C ARG A 254 -1.87 9.15 -21.95
N LEU A 255 -0.79 8.53 -22.43
CA LEU A 255 0.44 8.40 -21.64
C LEU A 255 1.23 9.72 -21.60
N SER A 256 1.29 10.46 -22.72
CA SER A 256 1.92 11.78 -22.81
C SER A 256 1.37 12.58 -24.00
N LYS A 257 1.86 13.81 -24.21
CA LYS A 257 1.58 14.58 -25.44
C LYS A 257 1.91 13.83 -26.72
N ASN A 258 2.94 12.98 -26.68
CA ASN A 258 3.55 12.35 -27.85
C ASN A 258 3.26 10.84 -27.95
N GLU A 259 2.69 10.24 -26.90
CA GLU A 259 2.41 8.81 -26.84
C GLU A 259 0.98 8.55 -26.39
N ASP A 260 0.23 7.86 -27.23
CA ASP A 260 -1.19 7.53 -27.02
C ASP A 260 -1.35 6.30 -26.11
N ALA A 261 -2.54 6.16 -25.52
CA ALA A 261 -2.97 5.00 -24.76
C ALA A 261 -4.26 4.44 -25.39
N PRO A 262 -4.15 3.67 -26.48
CA PRO A 262 -5.30 3.34 -27.32
C PRO A 262 -6.37 2.54 -26.57
N GLU A 263 -5.96 1.66 -25.66
CA GLU A 263 -6.84 0.70 -25.00
C GLU A 263 -7.15 1.12 -23.55
N PRO A 264 -8.42 1.13 -23.13
CA PRO A 264 -8.76 1.28 -21.72
C PRO A 264 -8.19 0.18 -20.82
N GLY A 265 -7.66 0.56 -19.66
CA GLY A 265 -7.10 -0.39 -18.68
C GLY A 265 -5.86 0.14 -17.99
N PHE A 266 -5.10 -0.76 -17.37
CA PHE A 266 -3.85 -0.42 -16.70
C PHE A 266 -2.67 -0.51 -17.65
N TYR A 267 -1.84 0.51 -17.62
CA TYR A 267 -0.51 0.54 -18.20
C TYR A 267 0.53 0.63 -17.09
N TYR A 268 1.76 0.17 -17.35
CA TYR A 268 2.85 0.20 -16.38
C TYR A 268 4.21 0.36 -17.05
N GLU A 269 5.16 0.96 -16.32
CA GLU A 269 6.55 1.10 -16.75
C GLU A 269 7.33 -0.20 -16.45
N LYS A 270 8.08 -0.68 -17.45
CA LYS A 270 9.00 -1.82 -17.36
C LYS A 270 10.38 -1.37 -16.87
N ASP A 271 11.25 -2.34 -16.59
CA ASP A 271 12.63 -2.09 -16.18
C ASP A 271 13.46 -1.30 -17.21
N ASP A 272 13.12 -1.38 -18.49
CA ASP A 272 13.78 -0.64 -19.57
C ASP A 272 13.23 0.79 -19.78
N GLY A 273 12.23 1.19 -18.98
CA GLY A 273 11.58 2.49 -19.07
C GLY A 273 10.47 2.58 -20.12
N THR A 274 10.21 1.50 -20.88
CA THR A 274 9.07 1.43 -21.79
C THR A 274 7.78 1.15 -21.04
N TRP A 275 6.64 1.54 -21.61
CA TRP A 275 5.33 1.29 -21.03
C TRP A 275 4.64 0.13 -21.73
N ASP A 276 4.01 -0.75 -20.97
CA ASP A 276 3.17 -1.82 -21.50
C ASP A 276 1.71 -1.67 -21.09
N TYR A 277 0.84 -2.24 -21.90
CA TYR A 277 -0.55 -2.43 -21.56
C TYR A 277 -0.73 -3.75 -20.80
N ALA A 278 -1.24 -3.69 -19.58
CA ALA A 278 -1.52 -4.87 -18.76
C ALA A 278 -2.92 -5.45 -19.00
N GLY A 279 -3.63 -5.04 -20.05
CA GLY A 279 -4.86 -5.68 -20.47
C GLY A 279 -4.65 -6.60 -21.66
N GLY A 280 -5.70 -6.75 -22.46
CA GLY A 280 -5.70 -7.54 -23.68
C GLY A 280 -7.11 -7.87 -24.09
N LYS A 281 -7.26 -8.39 -25.32
CA LYS A 281 -8.52 -8.97 -25.73
C LYS A 281 -8.86 -10.09 -24.75
N ASP A 282 -10.05 -10.02 -24.15
CA ASP A 282 -10.53 -11.00 -23.19
C ASP A 282 -9.67 -11.08 -21.90
N LYS A 283 -9.12 -9.96 -21.46
CA LYS A 283 -8.48 -9.83 -20.14
C LYS A 283 -9.09 -8.70 -19.32
N ASP A 284 -9.11 -8.88 -18.01
CA ASP A 284 -9.48 -7.84 -17.05
C ASP A 284 -8.37 -7.71 -16.00
N THR A 285 -8.16 -6.50 -15.47
CA THR A 285 -6.97 -6.21 -14.68
C THR A 285 -7.31 -5.48 -13.39
N ALA A 286 -6.62 -5.82 -12.32
CA ALA A 286 -6.67 -5.12 -11.04
C ALA A 286 -5.28 -4.64 -10.61
N LEU A 287 -5.24 -3.65 -9.72
CA LEU A 287 -4.07 -3.10 -9.06
C LEU A 287 -4.20 -3.36 -7.55
N VAL A 288 -3.14 -3.92 -6.97
CA VAL A 288 -2.90 -3.96 -5.51
C VAL A 288 -1.68 -3.10 -5.26
N PHE A 289 -1.88 -1.99 -4.56
CA PHE A 289 -0.80 -1.11 -4.14
C PHE A 289 -0.85 -0.96 -2.63
N TYR A 290 0.30 -1.02 -1.97
CA TYR A 290 0.42 -0.60 -0.59
C TYR A 290 1.75 0.10 -0.34
N LEU A 291 1.74 1.03 0.59
CA LEU A 291 2.85 1.83 1.04
C LEU A 291 2.86 1.79 2.57
N PHE A 292 3.87 1.14 3.13
CA PHE A 292 4.07 1.09 4.56
C PHE A 292 5.27 1.96 4.95
N ARG A 293 5.01 2.94 5.82
CA ARG A 293 6.02 3.82 6.41
C ARG A 293 6.27 3.38 7.83
N GLU A 294 7.34 2.63 8.04
CA GLU A 294 7.68 2.04 9.33
C GLU A 294 7.87 3.10 10.42
N ALA A 295 8.55 4.21 10.09
CA ALA A 295 8.71 5.39 10.93
C ALA A 295 7.40 5.93 11.54
N LEU A 296 6.33 5.89 10.77
CA LEU A 296 5.04 6.45 11.15
C LEU A 296 4.06 5.39 11.65
N GLY A 297 4.40 4.11 11.56
CA GLY A 297 3.45 3.01 11.74
C GLY A 297 2.24 3.14 10.80
N ARG A 298 2.41 3.75 9.63
CA ARG A 298 1.32 4.11 8.72
C ARG A 298 1.32 3.22 7.48
N LEU A 299 0.20 2.56 7.24
CA LEU A 299 -0.08 1.79 6.02
C LEU A 299 -1.08 2.54 5.14
N ASP A 300 -0.76 2.72 3.88
CA ASP A 300 -1.68 3.21 2.85
C ASP A 300 -1.86 2.11 1.81
N MET A 301 -3.09 1.72 1.50
CA MET A 301 -3.38 0.64 0.56
C MET A 301 -4.46 1.03 -0.43
N VAL A 302 -4.29 0.63 -1.69
CA VAL A 302 -5.27 0.78 -2.77
C VAL A 302 -5.55 -0.60 -3.37
N LEU A 303 -6.82 -0.99 -3.38
CA LEU A 303 -7.32 -2.20 -4.00
C LEU A 303 -8.28 -1.83 -5.12
N SER A 304 -7.83 -1.97 -6.37
CA SER A 304 -8.48 -1.32 -7.51
C SER A 304 -8.71 -2.29 -8.67
N GLY A 305 -9.97 -2.61 -8.98
CA GLY A 305 -10.30 -3.29 -10.24
C GLY A 305 -10.57 -2.29 -11.37
N PHE A 306 -10.10 -2.58 -12.58
CA PHE A 306 -10.46 -1.78 -13.77
C PHE A 306 -11.98 -1.82 -14.03
N SER A 307 -12.57 -3.00 -13.81
CA SER A 307 -14.01 -3.26 -13.89
C SER A 307 -14.53 -3.85 -12.58
N GLY A 308 -15.87 -3.82 -12.39
CA GLY A 308 -16.49 -4.47 -11.24
C GLY A 308 -16.25 -5.98 -11.19
N ARG A 309 -15.96 -6.62 -12.34
CA ARG A 309 -15.52 -8.01 -12.38
C ARG A 309 -14.10 -8.16 -11.85
N ALA A 310 -13.13 -7.37 -12.34
CA ALA A 310 -11.77 -7.38 -11.80
C ALA A 310 -11.76 -7.17 -10.29
N THR A 311 -12.57 -6.24 -9.76
CA THR A 311 -12.70 -6.04 -8.31
C THR A 311 -13.21 -7.29 -7.58
N ARG A 312 -14.21 -7.99 -8.13
CA ARG A 312 -14.71 -9.25 -7.55
C ARG A 312 -13.70 -10.40 -7.64
N LEU A 313 -12.94 -10.48 -8.73
CA LEU A 313 -11.89 -11.49 -8.89
C LEU A 313 -10.70 -11.18 -7.98
N LEU A 314 -10.41 -9.90 -7.73
CA LEU A 314 -9.42 -9.45 -6.76
C LEU A 314 -9.79 -9.91 -5.35
N ALA A 315 -11.05 -9.76 -4.94
CA ALA A 315 -11.53 -10.27 -3.65
C ALA A 315 -11.20 -11.76 -3.43
N LYS A 316 -11.49 -12.60 -4.44
CA LYS A 316 -11.14 -14.02 -4.43
C LYS A 316 -9.62 -14.27 -4.44
N THR A 317 -8.88 -13.46 -5.18
CA THR A 317 -7.42 -13.58 -5.28
C THR A 317 -6.77 -13.27 -3.94
N LEU A 318 -7.21 -12.23 -3.24
CA LEU A 318 -6.75 -11.90 -1.89
C LEU A 318 -7.06 -13.05 -0.92
N ALA A 319 -8.28 -13.58 -0.96
CA ALA A 319 -8.70 -14.66 -0.06
C ALA A 319 -7.87 -15.96 -0.20
N ILE A 320 -7.39 -16.28 -1.41
CA ILE A 320 -6.70 -17.56 -1.69
C ILE A 320 -5.18 -17.38 -1.80
N ARG A 321 -4.74 -16.24 -2.35
CA ARG A 321 -3.37 -15.96 -2.79
C ARG A 321 -2.85 -14.62 -2.24
N GLY A 322 -3.42 -14.11 -1.15
CA GLY A 322 -3.02 -12.85 -0.53
C GLY A 322 -1.51 -12.78 -0.24
N GLU A 323 -0.90 -13.91 0.12
CA GLU A 323 0.53 -13.97 0.40
C GLU A 323 1.45 -13.78 -0.80
N GLU A 324 0.93 -13.89 -2.03
CA GLU A 324 1.71 -13.59 -3.24
C GLU A 324 1.87 -12.08 -3.48
N PHE A 325 1.19 -11.24 -2.71
CA PHE A 325 1.44 -9.80 -2.66
C PHE A 325 2.58 -9.44 -1.68
N TRP A 326 3.33 -10.43 -1.21
CA TRP A 326 4.49 -10.28 -0.34
C TRP A 326 5.69 -11.11 -0.87
N PRO A 327 6.95 -10.68 -0.70
CA PRO A 327 7.46 -9.46 -0.05
C PRO A 327 7.19 -8.17 -0.86
N PRO A 328 7.31 -6.96 -0.28
CA PRO A 328 7.16 -5.71 -1.05
C PRO A 328 8.12 -5.66 -2.24
N VAL A 329 7.70 -4.98 -3.31
CA VAL A 329 8.46 -4.80 -4.55
C VAL A 329 9.65 -3.86 -4.35
N TYR A 330 9.50 -2.87 -3.47
CA TYR A 330 10.53 -1.91 -3.11
C TYR A 330 10.61 -1.79 -1.59
N GLU A 331 11.82 -1.84 -1.04
CA GLU A 331 12.10 -1.68 0.39
C GLU A 331 13.43 -0.96 0.58
N GLU A 332 13.39 0.31 1.01
CA GLU A 332 14.57 1.14 1.33
C GLU A 332 14.19 2.16 2.42
N ASP A 333 15.11 2.45 3.34
CA ASP A 333 14.97 3.51 4.37
C ASP A 333 13.64 3.47 5.18
N GLY A 334 13.18 2.27 5.57
CA GLY A 334 11.93 2.10 6.33
C GLY A 334 10.65 2.31 5.52
N LEU A 335 10.78 2.46 4.20
CA LEU A 335 9.70 2.54 3.23
C LEU A 335 9.52 1.20 2.53
N GLN A 336 8.34 0.60 2.65
CA GLN A 336 7.98 -0.63 1.95
C GLN A 336 6.84 -0.35 0.98
N ILE A 337 7.02 -0.71 -0.30
CA ILE A 337 6.01 -0.55 -1.34
C ILE A 337 5.75 -1.90 -1.99
N GLY A 338 4.52 -2.39 -1.87
CA GLY A 338 4.00 -3.44 -2.74
C GLY A 338 3.20 -2.81 -3.87
N ALA A 339 3.50 -3.17 -5.11
CA ALA A 339 2.75 -2.69 -6.27
C ALA A 339 2.63 -3.81 -7.28
N TYR A 340 1.40 -4.28 -7.50
CA TYR A 340 1.11 -5.48 -8.29
C TYR A 340 -0.07 -5.25 -9.21
N LEU A 341 0.07 -5.70 -10.45
CA LEU A 341 -1.05 -5.87 -11.36
C LEU A 341 -1.48 -7.33 -11.35
N VAL A 342 -2.80 -7.55 -11.33
CA VAL A 342 -3.37 -8.89 -11.44
C VAL A 342 -4.17 -8.97 -12.72
N GLN A 343 -3.73 -9.81 -13.65
CA GLN A 343 -4.46 -10.12 -14.87
C GLN A 343 -5.37 -11.32 -14.66
N TYR A 344 -6.59 -11.21 -15.16
CA TYR A 344 -7.58 -12.27 -15.18
C TYR A 344 -7.97 -12.58 -16.62
N ASP A 345 -7.87 -13.84 -17.00
CA ASP A 345 -8.42 -14.29 -18.27
C ASP A 345 -9.95 -14.27 -18.23
N ASN A 346 -10.53 -13.77 -19.32
CA ASN A 346 -11.96 -13.75 -19.51
C ASN A 346 -12.41 -15.11 -20.04
N THR A 347 -13.08 -15.91 -19.21
CA THR A 347 -13.82 -17.08 -19.70
C THR A 347 -15.05 -16.57 -20.46
N ASP A 348 -15.09 -16.78 -21.78
CA ASP A 348 -16.09 -16.31 -22.77
C ASP A 348 -17.59 -16.56 -22.47
N SER A 349 -17.94 -17.12 -21.32
CA SER A 349 -19.33 -17.26 -20.90
C SER A 349 -19.87 -15.93 -20.40
N LYS A 350 -20.96 -15.43 -21.03
CA LYS A 350 -21.80 -14.37 -20.45
C LYS A 350 -22.08 -14.74 -18.99
N PRO A 351 -21.72 -13.89 -18.00
CA PRO A 351 -21.92 -14.24 -16.61
C PRO A 351 -23.41 -14.44 -16.36
N THR A 352 -23.79 -15.65 -15.95
CA THR A 352 -25.14 -15.94 -15.49
C THR A 352 -25.40 -15.23 -14.15
N ARG A 353 -26.67 -15.11 -13.74
CA ARG A 353 -26.99 -14.60 -12.39
C ARG A 353 -26.34 -15.44 -11.28
N GLU A 354 -26.11 -16.72 -11.54
CA GLU A 354 -25.37 -17.61 -10.66
C GLU A 354 -23.87 -17.35 -10.74
N ASP A 355 -23.26 -17.04 -11.89
CA ASP A 355 -21.86 -16.57 -11.96
C ASP A 355 -21.67 -15.23 -11.23
N LEU A 356 -22.70 -14.36 -11.27
CA LEU A 356 -22.78 -13.14 -10.48
C LEU A 356 -22.92 -13.41 -8.97
N LEU A 357 -23.21 -14.64 -8.55
CA LEU A 357 -23.28 -15.06 -7.14
C LEU A 357 -22.14 -16.04 -6.76
N PHE A 358 -21.58 -16.76 -7.72
CA PHE A 358 -20.60 -17.85 -7.58
C PHE A 358 -19.59 -17.77 -8.75
N ASN A 359 -18.46 -17.11 -8.53
CA ASN A 359 -17.44 -16.83 -9.55
C ASN A 359 -16.64 -18.08 -9.96
N SER A 360 -16.83 -18.56 -11.21
CA SER A 360 -15.92 -19.44 -11.94
C SER A 360 -14.59 -18.67 -12.19
N GLY A 361 -13.53 -19.04 -11.48
CA GLY A 361 -12.27 -18.30 -11.49
C GLY A 361 -11.46 -18.59 -12.75
N GLY A 362 -11.20 -17.57 -13.57
CA GLY A 362 -10.09 -17.62 -14.55
C GLY A 362 -8.74 -17.71 -13.83
N ALA A 363 -7.72 -18.18 -14.54
CA ALA A 363 -6.34 -18.14 -14.03
C ALA A 363 -5.96 -16.67 -13.74
N ALA A 364 -5.44 -16.41 -12.55
CA ALA A 364 -4.97 -15.08 -12.15
C ALA A 364 -3.45 -15.03 -12.28
N GLN A 365 -2.92 -14.05 -13.00
CA GLN A 365 -1.49 -13.79 -13.08
C GLN A 365 -1.17 -12.54 -12.25
N ILE A 366 -0.46 -12.72 -11.13
CA ILE A 366 0.02 -11.63 -10.28
C ILE A 366 1.40 -11.19 -10.81
N MET A 367 1.54 -9.91 -11.12
CA MET A 367 2.73 -9.33 -11.73
C MET A 367 3.22 -8.16 -10.86
N PRO A 368 4.39 -8.27 -10.21
CA PRO A 368 4.98 -7.13 -9.53
C PRO A 368 5.38 -6.06 -10.54
N LEU A 369 5.18 -4.78 -10.19
CA LEU A 369 5.70 -3.68 -10.98
C LEU A 369 7.23 -3.61 -10.92
N SER A 370 7.84 -2.88 -11.86
CA SER A 370 9.29 -2.69 -11.87
C SER A 370 9.77 -1.97 -10.61
N ARG A 371 10.67 -2.61 -9.86
CA ARG A 371 11.37 -1.96 -8.74
C ARG A 371 12.15 -0.73 -9.21
N ALA A 372 12.75 -0.79 -10.40
CA ALA A 372 13.51 0.33 -10.96
C ALA A 372 12.60 1.52 -11.29
N ALA A 373 11.41 1.27 -11.84
CA ALA A 373 10.42 2.31 -12.09
C ALA A 373 9.95 2.98 -10.78
N ILE A 374 9.66 2.20 -9.74
CA ILE A 374 9.28 2.72 -8.42
C ILE A 374 10.42 3.56 -7.82
N ALA A 375 11.64 3.03 -7.76
CA ALA A 375 12.80 3.73 -7.21
C ALA A 375 13.03 5.08 -7.90
N LYS A 376 12.89 5.13 -9.23
CA LYS A 376 12.98 6.36 -10.02
C LYS A 376 11.93 7.41 -9.64
N ARG A 377 10.73 7.01 -9.20
CA ARG A 377 9.68 7.94 -8.76
C ARG A 377 9.88 8.41 -7.33
N ILE A 378 10.26 7.49 -6.44
CA ILE A 378 10.60 7.86 -5.06
C ILE A 378 11.78 8.84 -5.01
N ALA A 379 12.79 8.67 -5.86
CA ALA A 379 13.94 9.59 -5.91
C ALA A 379 13.63 10.99 -6.47
N ARG A 380 12.46 11.20 -7.10
CA ARG A 380 12.04 12.50 -7.66
C ARG A 380 11.18 13.31 -6.70
N ARG A 381 10.59 12.65 -5.70
CA ARG A 381 9.90 13.29 -4.58
C ARG A 381 10.90 14.10 -3.78
#